data_AF-A0A1Y2C2V2-F1
#
_entry.id   AF-A0A1Y2C2V2-F1
#
_cell.length_a   1.000
_cell.length_b   1.000
_cell.length_c   1.000
_cell.angle_alpha   90.00
_cell.angle_beta   90.00
_cell.angle_gamma   90.00
#
_symmetry.space_group_name_H-M   'P 1'
#
loop_
_entity.id
_entity.type
_entity.pdbx_description
1 polymer ?
#
loop_
_entity_poly.entity_id
_entity_poly.type
_entity_poly.pdbx_seq_one_letter_code
_entity_poly.pdbx_strand_id
1 'polypeptide(L)'
;MVPARAYSHGLDPASSKDYDAYVSEWTAHFQSCQDDFELERGLNQIFAQDWCPQVELVGEAIKAARRMDSFATTVRILEAVEHKVHKKEQYQQYLNVLAPLLNELGVVDKHALGEFKTVRQKVWWADAN
;
A
#
# COMPACT_ATOMS: atom_id res chain seq x y z
N MET A 1 -28.82 8.36 0.53
CA MET A 1 -27.94 9.41 1.09
C MET A 1 -26.52 9.00 0.75
N VAL A 2 -25.88 9.66 -0.22
CA VAL A 2 -24.48 9.36 -0.58
C VAL A 2 -23.59 9.98 0.49
N PRO A 3 -22.69 9.24 1.14
CA PRO A 3 -21.80 9.82 2.15
C PRO A 3 -20.97 10.94 1.50
N ALA A 4 -20.87 12.07 2.18
CA ALA A 4 -20.00 13.16 1.74
C ALA A 4 -18.56 12.63 1.73
N ARG A 5 -17.95 12.58 0.55
CA ARG A 5 -16.57 12.15 0.39
C ARG A 5 -15.68 13.30 0.87
N ALA A 6 -15.23 13.21 2.11
CA ALA A 6 -14.13 14.04 2.59
C ALA A 6 -12.89 13.64 1.80
N TYR A 7 -12.29 14.60 1.11
CA TYR A 7 -11.05 14.38 0.40
C TYR A 7 -9.99 15.29 1.00
N SER A 8 -8.77 14.78 1.09
CA SER A 8 -7.56 15.44 1.57
C SER A 8 -7.11 16.61 0.69
N HIS A 9 -7.99 17.16 -0.15
CA HIS A 9 -7.71 18.22 -1.12
C HIS A 9 -7.23 19.54 -0.45
N GLY A 10 -7.32 19.64 0.89
CA GLY A 10 -6.78 20.75 1.68
C GLY A 10 -5.53 20.43 2.50
N LEU A 11 -5.10 19.16 2.56
CA LEU A 11 -3.90 18.76 3.29
C LEU A 11 -2.75 18.61 2.31
N ASP A 12 -1.64 19.29 2.56
CA ASP A 12 -0.43 19.12 1.77
C ASP A 12 0.39 17.94 2.34
N PRO A 13 0.42 16.76 1.66
CA PRO A 13 1.19 15.62 2.13
C PRO A 13 2.70 15.84 2.13
N ALA A 14 3.21 16.91 1.48
CA ALA A 14 4.61 17.32 1.55
C ALA A 14 4.87 18.27 2.74
N SER A 15 3.83 18.87 3.32
CA SER A 15 3.92 19.70 4.51
C SER A 15 3.99 18.83 5.76
N SER A 16 5.10 18.94 6.50
CA SER A 16 5.28 18.23 7.77
C SER A 16 4.17 18.54 8.80
N LYS A 17 3.47 19.67 8.68
CA LYS A 17 2.37 20.04 9.59
C LYS A 17 1.09 19.26 9.32
N ASP A 18 0.88 18.88 8.07
CA ASP A 18 -0.36 18.25 7.61
C ASP A 18 -0.21 16.73 7.49
N TYR A 19 1.01 16.22 7.61
CA TYR A 19 1.33 14.79 7.49
C TYR A 19 0.50 13.91 8.44
N ASP A 20 0.46 14.21 9.73
CA ASP A 20 -0.29 13.41 10.71
C ASP A 20 -1.80 13.42 10.41
N ALA A 21 -2.33 14.58 10.00
CA ALA A 21 -3.72 14.71 9.59
C ALA A 21 -4.01 13.89 8.32
N TYR A 22 -3.08 13.89 7.36
CA TYR A 22 -3.19 13.13 6.12
C TYR A 22 -3.20 11.62 6.40
N VAL A 23 -2.29 11.13 7.24
CA VAL A 23 -2.25 9.73 7.66
C VAL A 23 -3.53 9.33 8.38
N SER A 24 -4.04 10.18 9.29
CA SER A 24 -5.29 9.94 10.00
C SER A 24 -6.50 9.86 9.07
N GLU A 25 -6.57 10.73 8.06
CA GLU A 25 -7.68 10.74 7.09
C GLU A 25 -7.70 9.46 6.25
N TRP A 26 -6.56 9.06 5.68
CA TRP A 26 -6.48 7.84 4.89
C TRP A 26 -6.65 6.56 5.71
N THR A 27 -6.24 6.60 6.97
CA THR A 27 -6.53 5.51 7.93
C THR A 27 -8.05 5.34 8.11
N ALA A 28 -8.77 6.43 8.34
CA ALA A 28 -10.24 6.41 8.45
C ALA A 28 -10.92 5.98 7.14
N HIS A 29 -10.37 6.40 5.99
CA HIS A 29 -10.81 5.95 4.67
C HIS A 29 -10.71 4.43 4.54
N PHE A 30 -9.55 3.83 4.83
CA PHE A 30 -9.40 2.37 4.76
C PHE A 30 -10.19 1.61 5.80
N GLN A 31 -10.53 2.21 6.94
CA GLN A 31 -11.43 1.58 7.90
C GLN A 31 -12.88 1.54 7.40
N SER A 32 -13.29 2.54 6.63
CA SER A 32 -14.67 2.71 6.17
C SER A 32 -14.93 2.26 4.73
N CYS A 33 -13.89 2.01 3.92
CA CYS A 33 -14.06 1.62 2.53
C CYS A 33 -14.79 0.27 2.39
N GLN A 34 -15.76 0.22 1.47
CA GLN A 34 -16.66 -0.92 1.23
C GLN A 34 -16.59 -1.47 -0.19
N ASP A 35 -15.99 -0.75 -1.14
CA ASP A 35 -15.82 -1.18 -2.53
C ASP A 35 -14.36 -1.11 -3.01
N ASP A 36 -14.01 -2.00 -3.94
CA ASP A 36 -12.64 -2.13 -4.49
C ASP A 36 -12.14 -0.81 -5.09
N PHE A 37 -13.03 -0.02 -5.67
CA PHE A 37 -12.67 1.25 -6.31
C PHE A 37 -12.12 2.25 -5.29
N GLU A 38 -12.76 2.42 -4.13
CA GLU A 38 -12.27 3.34 -3.10
C GLU A 38 -10.99 2.81 -2.42
N LEU A 39 -10.82 1.48 -2.31
CA LEU A 39 -9.56 0.88 -1.85
C LEU A 39 -8.42 1.21 -2.83
N GLU A 40 -8.60 0.89 -4.11
CA GLU A 40 -7.60 1.13 -5.16
C GLU A 40 -7.27 2.62 -5.31
N ARG A 41 -8.29 3.48 -5.22
CA ARG A 41 -8.11 4.92 -5.24
C ARG A 41 -7.27 5.41 -4.07
N GLY A 42 -7.55 4.96 -2.86
CA GLY A 42 -6.77 5.34 -1.68
C GLY A 42 -5.31 4.88 -1.78
N LEU A 43 -5.10 3.64 -2.22
CA LEU A 43 -3.76 3.10 -2.47
C LEU A 43 -3.01 3.93 -3.52
N ASN A 44 -3.65 4.30 -4.63
CA ASN A 44 -3.03 5.13 -5.67
C ASN A 44 -2.63 6.51 -5.15
N GLN A 45 -3.41 7.12 -4.25
CA GLN A 45 -3.08 8.43 -3.66
C GLN A 45 -1.90 8.36 -2.69
N ILE A 46 -1.86 7.35 -1.82
CA ILE A 46 -0.82 7.19 -0.80
C ILE A 46 0.52 6.83 -1.45
N PHE A 47 0.51 5.86 -2.36
CA PHE A 47 1.75 5.42 -3.03
C PHE A 47 2.26 6.43 -4.08
N ALA A 48 1.46 7.44 -4.47
CA ALA A 48 1.91 8.54 -5.31
C ALA A 48 2.77 9.59 -4.57
N GLN A 49 2.67 9.68 -3.24
CA GLN A 49 3.41 10.69 -2.47
C GLN A 49 4.90 10.38 -2.37
N ASP A 50 5.78 11.37 -2.21
CA ASP A 50 7.25 11.16 -2.18
C ASP A 50 7.78 10.56 -0.85
N TRP A 51 6.90 10.11 0.03
CA TRP A 51 7.24 9.45 1.29
C TRP A 51 6.79 8.00 1.33
N CYS A 52 7.39 7.23 2.24
CA CYS A 52 7.00 5.84 2.50
C CYS A 52 5.87 5.79 3.53
N PRO A 53 4.78 5.05 3.28
CA PRO A 53 3.62 5.03 4.16
C PRO A 53 3.88 4.31 5.47
N GLN A 54 3.38 4.85 6.59
CA GLN A 54 3.54 4.24 7.92
C GLN A 54 3.00 2.81 7.97
N VAL A 55 3.59 1.99 8.84
CA VAL A 55 3.25 0.57 8.96
C VAL A 55 1.79 0.38 9.37
N GLU A 56 1.28 1.25 10.23
CA GLU A 56 -0.10 1.25 10.73
C GLU A 56 -1.09 1.51 9.58
N LEU A 57 -0.80 2.51 8.74
CA LEU A 57 -1.62 2.83 7.56
C LEU A 57 -1.64 1.66 6.56
N VAL A 58 -0.48 1.02 6.33
CA VAL A 58 -0.39 -0.18 5.49
C VAL A 58 -1.18 -1.34 6.10
N GLY A 59 -1.13 -1.52 7.42
CA GLY A 59 -1.91 -2.53 8.14
C GLY A 59 -3.42 -2.34 7.97
N GLU A 60 -3.91 -1.10 8.03
CA GLU A 60 -5.34 -0.81 7.79
C GLU A 60 -5.74 -1.04 6.33
N ALA A 61 -4.85 -0.73 5.38
CA ALA A 61 -5.07 -1.05 3.96
C ALA A 61 -5.13 -2.58 3.71
N ILE A 62 -4.28 -3.36 4.38
CA ILE A 62 -4.32 -4.84 4.33
C ILE A 62 -5.63 -5.38 4.90
N LYS A 63 -6.06 -4.87 6.06
CA LYS A 63 -7.36 -5.24 6.66
C LYS A 63 -8.51 -4.89 5.72
N ALA A 64 -8.45 -3.74 5.05
CA ALA A 64 -9.43 -3.34 4.05
C ALA A 64 -9.49 -4.32 2.88
N ALA A 65 -8.34 -4.67 2.30
CA ALA A 65 -8.26 -5.65 1.21
C ALA A 65 -8.81 -7.02 1.62
N ARG A 66 -8.60 -7.45 2.88
CA ARG A 66 -9.19 -8.69 3.40
C ARG A 66 -10.71 -8.64 3.51
N ARG A 67 -11.31 -7.50 3.90
CA ARG A 67 -12.78 -7.35 3.95
C ARG A 67 -13.42 -7.47 2.56
N MET A 68 -12.65 -7.18 1.51
CA MET A 68 -13.04 -7.28 0.10
C MET A 68 -12.65 -8.61 -0.55
N ASP A 69 -12.10 -9.55 0.22
CA ASP A 69 -11.60 -10.84 -0.26
C ASP A 69 -10.55 -10.72 -1.39
N SER A 70 -9.81 -9.60 -1.45
CA SER A 70 -8.79 -9.38 -2.47
C SER A 70 -7.38 -9.75 -1.99
N PHE A 71 -7.03 -11.03 -2.19
CA PHE A 71 -5.67 -11.53 -1.93
C PHE A 71 -4.62 -10.83 -2.81
N ALA A 72 -4.90 -10.68 -4.11
CA ALA A 72 -3.97 -10.11 -5.07
C ALA A 72 -3.61 -8.65 -4.72
N THR A 73 -4.59 -7.84 -4.32
CA THR A 73 -4.34 -6.46 -3.87
C THR A 73 -3.50 -6.44 -2.60
N THR A 74 -3.70 -7.38 -1.69
CA THR A 74 -2.89 -7.44 -0.46
C THR A 74 -1.41 -7.70 -0.76
N VAL A 75 -1.12 -8.66 -1.64
CA VAL A 75 0.26 -8.94 -2.09
C VAL A 75 0.83 -7.71 -2.81
N ARG A 76 0.04 -7.06 -3.68
CA ARG A 76 0.42 -5.83 -4.39
C ARG A 76 0.80 -4.69 -3.46
N ILE A 77 0.13 -4.55 -2.32
CA ILE A 77 0.45 -3.53 -1.31
C ILE A 77 1.87 -3.77 -0.76
N LEU A 78 2.21 -5.03 -0.42
CA LEU A 78 3.54 -5.38 0.08
C LEU A 78 4.62 -5.10 -0.98
N GLU A 79 4.38 -5.48 -2.23
CA GLU A 79 5.28 -5.15 -3.35
C GLU A 79 5.46 -3.63 -3.52
N ALA A 80 4.38 -2.87 -3.39
CA ALA A 80 4.42 -1.41 -3.51
C ALA A 80 5.27 -0.79 -2.40
N VAL A 81 5.20 -1.31 -1.16
CA VAL A 81 6.08 -0.89 -0.06
C VAL A 81 7.53 -1.21 -0.38
N GLU A 82 7.84 -2.43 -0.84
CA GLU A 82 9.20 -2.83 -1.24
C GLU A 82 9.77 -1.89 -2.32
N HIS A 83 8.96 -1.52 -3.31
CA HIS A 83 9.36 -0.59 -4.36
C HIS A 83 9.47 0.85 -3.90
N LYS A 84 8.76 1.25 -2.84
CA LYS A 84 8.75 2.62 -2.33
C LYS A 84 9.95 2.89 -1.42
N VAL A 85 10.37 1.92 -0.63
CA VAL A 85 11.51 2.08 0.28
C VAL A 85 12.83 2.22 -0.47
N HIS A 86 13.76 2.99 0.09
CA HIS A 86 15.07 3.19 -0.51
C HIS A 86 16.05 2.06 -0.16
N LYS A 87 15.87 1.42 1.00
CA LYS A 87 16.77 0.36 1.50
C LYS A 87 15.99 -0.92 1.74
N LYS A 88 16.58 -2.05 1.36
CA LYS A 88 16.01 -3.39 1.60
C LYS A 88 15.75 -3.67 3.09
N GLU A 89 16.60 -3.15 3.97
CA GLU A 89 16.45 -3.27 5.42
C GLU A 89 15.15 -2.64 5.93
N GLN A 90 14.69 -1.54 5.32
CA GLN A 90 13.43 -0.89 5.69
C GLN A 90 12.27 -1.81 5.36
N TYR A 91 12.25 -2.44 4.19
CA TYR A 91 11.21 -3.40 3.84
C TYR A 91 11.14 -4.56 4.85
N GLN A 92 12.29 -5.09 5.27
CA GLN A 92 12.32 -6.12 6.30
C GLN A 92 11.72 -5.67 7.63
N GLN A 93 11.89 -4.39 8.01
CA GLN A 93 11.24 -3.84 9.20
C GLN A 93 9.71 -3.83 9.07
N TYR A 94 9.17 -3.47 7.90
CA TYR A 94 7.73 -3.58 7.63
C TYR A 94 7.25 -5.02 7.81
N LEU A 95 7.95 -5.98 7.18
CA LEU A 95 7.58 -7.39 7.26
C LEU A 95 7.61 -7.91 8.70
N ASN A 96 8.60 -7.52 9.49
CA ASN A 96 8.71 -7.94 10.89
C ASN A 96 7.54 -7.43 11.74
N VAL A 97 7.13 -6.17 11.54
CA VAL A 97 6.01 -5.57 12.29
C VAL A 97 4.67 -6.10 11.80
N LEU A 98 4.50 -6.31 10.49
CA LEU A 98 3.27 -6.81 9.89
C LEU A 98 3.10 -8.33 9.98
N ALA A 99 4.16 -9.09 10.31
CA ALA A 99 4.12 -10.55 10.36
C ALA A 99 2.94 -11.14 11.16
N PRO A 100 2.57 -10.64 12.36
CA PRO A 100 1.41 -11.16 13.08
C PRO A 100 0.11 -11.01 12.28
N LEU A 101 -0.10 -9.86 11.65
CA LEU A 101 -1.29 -9.58 10.82
C LEU A 101 -1.29 -10.44 9.56
N LEU A 102 -0.16 -10.56 8.87
CA LEU A 102 -0.06 -11.36 7.64
C LEU A 102 -0.31 -12.85 7.92
N ASN A 103 0.21 -13.37 9.03
CA ASN A 103 -0.02 -14.74 9.45
C ASN A 103 -1.48 -14.99 9.82
N GLU A 104 -2.13 -14.07 10.54
CA GLU A 104 -3.55 -14.15 10.87
C GLU A 104 -4.42 -14.21 9.61
N LEU A 105 -4.09 -13.39 8.60
CA LEU A 105 -4.86 -13.27 7.37
C LEU A 105 -4.49 -14.31 6.31
N GLY A 106 -3.47 -15.13 6.54
CA GLY A 106 -2.96 -16.13 5.59
C GLY A 106 -2.34 -15.51 4.35
N VAL A 107 -1.77 -14.32 4.46
CA VAL A 107 -1.15 -13.58 3.35
C VAL A 107 0.34 -13.82 3.36
N VAL A 108 0.90 -14.13 2.20
CA VAL A 108 2.33 -14.31 2.02
C VAL A 108 2.91 -13.18 1.20
N ASP A 109 4.20 -12.91 1.44
CA ASP A 109 4.97 -11.99 0.62
C ASP A 109 5.15 -12.53 -0.81
N LYS A 110 5.33 -11.64 -1.78
CA LYS A 110 5.52 -11.99 -3.19
C LYS A 110 6.65 -13.00 -3.37
N HIS A 111 7.78 -12.82 -2.68
CA HIS A 111 8.95 -13.69 -2.82
C HIS A 111 8.66 -15.14 -2.41
N ALA A 112 7.66 -15.37 -1.56
CA ALA A 112 7.21 -16.72 -1.17
C ALA A 112 6.26 -17.38 -2.19
N LEU A 113 5.64 -16.62 -3.10
CA LEU A 113 4.76 -17.15 -4.14
C LEU A 113 5.52 -17.81 -5.31
N GLY A 114 6.82 -17.56 -5.41
CA GLY A 114 7.70 -18.13 -6.42
C GLY A 114 8.44 -17.08 -7.24
N GLU A 115 9.11 -17.54 -8.29
CA GLU A 115 9.89 -16.69 -9.18
C GLU A 115 9.03 -16.13 -10.33
N PHE A 116 8.91 -14.81 -10.40
CA PHE A 116 8.16 -14.13 -11.45
C PHE A 116 9.11 -13.60 -12.54
N LYS A 117 9.18 -14.32 -13.66
CA LYS A 117 9.95 -13.87 -14.83
C LYS A 117 9.19 -12.77 -15.56
N THR A 118 9.86 -11.66 -15.84
CA THR A 118 9.28 -10.58 -16.64
C THR A 118 9.14 -11.04 -18.09
N VAL A 119 7.90 -11.19 -18.56
CA VAL A 119 7.61 -11.63 -19.95
C VAL A 119 7.97 -10.55 -20.97
N ARG A 120 7.87 -9.28 -20.58
CA ARG A 120 8.39 -8.15 -21.34
C ARG A 120 9.38 -7.41 -20.47
N GLN A 121 10.57 -7.16 -21.02
CA GLN A 121 11.49 -6.24 -20.37
C GLN A 121 10.84 -4.87 -20.24
N LYS A 122 11.09 -4.20 -19.11
CA LYS A 122 10.48 -2.90 -18.77
C LYS A 122 10.92 -1.78 -19.72
N VAL A 123 11.97 -2.01 -20.51
CA VAL A 123 12.62 -1.05 -21.42
C VAL A 123 13.13 -1.79 -22.66
N TRP A 124 12.91 -1.22 -23.85
CA TRP A 124 13.27 -1.83 -25.13
C TRP A 124 14.80 -1.83 -25.40
N TRP A 125 15.57 -1.12 -24.59
CA TRP A 125 17.03 -0.97 -24.74
C TRP A 125 17.85 -1.76 -23.71
N ALA A 126 17.22 -2.53 -22.82
CA ALA A 126 17.96 -3.28 -21.79
C ALA A 126 18.71 -4.50 -22.35
N ASP A 127 18.37 -4.96 -23.55
CA ASP A 127 19.07 -6.03 -24.28
C ASP A 127 20.28 -5.54 -25.10
N ALA A 128 20.70 -4.28 -24.96
CA ALA A 128 21.72 -3.66 -25.82
C ALA A 128 23.18 -3.81 -25.35
N ASN A 129 23.48 -4.70 -24.39
CA ASN A 129 24.85 -5.01 -23.95
C ASN A 129 25.10 -6.51 -23.85
#